data_AF-A0A3M2DTA8-F1
#
_entry.id   AF-A0A3M2DTA8-F1
#
_cell.length_a   1.000
_cell.length_b   1.000
_cell.length_c   1.000
_cell.angle_alpha   90.00
_cell.angle_beta   90.00
_cell.angle_gamma   90.00
#
_symmetry.space_group_name_H-M   'P 1'
#
loop_
_entity.id
_entity.type
_entity.pdbx_description
1 polymer ?
#
loop_
_entity_poly.entity_id
_entity_poly.type
_entity_poly.pdbx_seq_one_letter_code
_entity_poly.pdbx_strand_id
1 'polypeptide(L)'
;MVPRVATTVEIPSRPRRARVEIDAHSLYVSAADGQWTEMPLAGARAIARDAACDARFVRHVSIRSAAGRVDLITPPERGAIAPRAARLPGVPRSSIIVDADDCDTVEAWVRTGGGLSGRTIAELARLARIATPQFAIAIGECAAYVAAELTWQRLGPMRGGGTFQQVLGPLEREARRSPRAAEALLAAMSRGAVLEPYVGR
;
A
#
# COMPACT_ATOMS: atom_id res chain seq x y z
N MET A 1 -1.27 -44.16 39.83
CA MET A 1 -2.09 -43.64 38.71
C MET A 1 -2.00 -42.12 38.77
N VAL A 2 -1.25 -41.48 37.86
CA VAL A 2 -0.98 -40.02 37.91
C VAL A 2 -1.98 -39.31 37.01
N PRO A 3 -2.78 -38.34 37.51
CA PRO A 3 -3.73 -37.62 36.67
C PRO A 3 -2.97 -36.71 35.69
N ARG A 4 -3.22 -36.89 34.39
CA ARG A 4 -2.78 -35.96 33.35
C ARG A 4 -3.61 -34.69 33.45
N VAL A 5 -3.01 -33.61 33.93
CA VAL A 5 -3.57 -32.26 33.78
C VAL A 5 -3.47 -31.92 32.29
N ALA A 6 -4.62 -31.88 31.62
CA ALA A 6 -4.69 -31.34 30.27
C ALA A 6 -4.44 -29.83 30.36
N THR A 7 -3.20 -29.40 30.10
CA THR A 7 -2.91 -27.99 29.87
C THR A 7 -3.55 -27.64 28.53
N THR A 8 -4.73 -27.02 28.58
CA THR A 8 -5.31 -26.34 27.42
C THR A 8 -4.33 -25.25 27.03
N VAL A 9 -3.53 -25.51 26.00
CA VAL A 9 -2.73 -24.48 25.35
C VAL A 9 -3.73 -23.61 24.60
N GLU A 10 -4.09 -22.46 25.17
CA GLU A 10 -4.77 -21.42 24.41
C GLU A 10 -3.86 -21.08 23.22
N ILE A 11 -4.29 -21.48 22.03
CA ILE A 11 -3.66 -21.03 20.80
C ILE A 11 -3.98 -19.54 20.74
N PRO A 12 -2.99 -18.62 20.84
CA PRO A 12 -3.27 -17.20 20.75
C PRO A 12 -4.00 -16.96 19.44
N SER A 13 -5.17 -16.34 19.53
CA SER A 13 -5.96 -15.96 18.36
C SER A 13 -5.03 -15.19 17.42
N ARG A 14 -4.99 -15.60 16.14
CA ARG A 14 -4.12 -14.94 15.15
C ARG A 14 -4.37 -13.43 15.24
N PRO A 15 -3.34 -12.60 15.44
CA PRO A 15 -3.54 -11.17 15.55
C PRO A 15 -4.25 -10.68 14.29
N ARG A 16 -5.37 -9.98 14.49
CA ARG A 16 -6.21 -9.52 13.39
C ARG A 16 -5.41 -8.53 12.55
N ARG A 17 -5.30 -8.79 11.25
CA ARG A 17 -4.63 -7.90 10.31
C ARG A 17 -5.37 -6.58 10.27
N ALA A 18 -4.63 -5.50 10.50
CA ALA A 18 -5.11 -4.15 10.33
C ALA A 18 -5.27 -3.84 8.85
N ARG A 19 -6.19 -2.94 8.53
CA ARG A 19 -6.29 -2.32 7.22
C ARG A 19 -5.58 -0.98 7.27
N VAL A 20 -5.00 -0.62 6.14
CA VAL A 20 -4.48 0.72 5.90
C VAL A 20 -5.24 1.35 4.75
N GLU A 21 -5.55 2.62 4.89
CA GLU A 21 -6.04 3.44 3.80
C GLU A 21 -5.15 4.67 3.66
N ILE A 22 -4.91 5.12 2.45
CA ILE A 22 -4.18 6.36 2.16
C ILE A 22 -5.08 7.35 1.45
N ASP A 23 -4.89 8.61 1.80
CA ASP A 23 -5.39 9.77 1.06
C ASP A 23 -4.19 10.65 0.67
N ALA A 24 -4.47 11.75 -0.04
CA ALA A 24 -3.47 12.72 -0.50
C ALA A 24 -2.58 13.23 0.65
N HIS A 25 -3.12 13.32 1.87
CA HIS A 25 -2.44 13.96 3.01
C HIS A 25 -2.41 13.13 4.28
N SER A 26 -3.07 11.97 4.30
CA SER A 26 -3.27 11.19 5.53
C SER A 26 -3.05 9.69 5.29
N LEU A 27 -2.52 9.04 6.32
CA LEU A 27 -2.56 7.58 6.48
C LEU A 27 -3.62 7.25 7.52
N TYR A 28 -4.57 6.40 7.15
CA TYR A 28 -5.57 5.83 8.03
C TYR A 28 -5.18 4.39 8.35
N VAL A 29 -5.26 4.02 9.62
CA VAL A 29 -4.98 2.65 10.05
C VAL A 29 -6.12 2.17 10.94
N SER A 30 -6.71 1.02 10.59
CA SER A 30 -7.71 0.37 11.42
C SER A 30 -7.03 -0.64 12.35
N ALA A 31 -7.05 -0.43 13.65
CA ALA A 31 -6.54 -1.42 14.59
C ALA A 31 -7.45 -2.68 14.65
N ALA A 32 -7.04 -3.70 15.41
CA ALA A 32 -7.77 -4.96 15.53
C ALA A 32 -9.19 -4.80 16.13
N ASP A 33 -9.40 -3.72 16.89
CA ASP A 33 -10.69 -3.29 17.46
C ASP A 33 -11.64 -2.66 16.43
N GLY A 34 -11.17 -2.44 15.19
CA GLY A 34 -11.93 -1.82 14.11
C GLY A 34 -11.98 -0.29 14.17
N GLN A 35 -11.33 0.34 15.16
CA GLN A 35 -11.24 1.79 15.23
C GLN A 35 -10.22 2.30 14.22
N TRP A 36 -10.59 3.34 13.49
CA TRP A 36 -9.72 4.02 12.54
C TRP A 36 -8.97 5.15 13.23
N THR A 37 -7.65 5.16 13.07
CA THR A 37 -6.80 6.28 13.47
C THR A 37 -6.27 6.96 12.23
N GLU A 38 -6.43 8.28 12.18
CA GLU A 38 -5.85 9.13 11.15
C GLU A 38 -4.48 9.66 11.60
N MET A 39 -3.51 9.63 10.70
CA MET A 39 -2.22 10.26 10.86
C MET A 39 -1.94 11.19 9.67
N PRO A 40 -1.89 12.51 9.89
CA PRO A 40 -1.42 13.46 8.89
C PRO A 40 0.03 13.16 8.45
N LEU A 41 0.26 13.22 7.14
CA LEU A 41 1.55 12.93 6.51
C LEU A 41 2.39 14.18 6.19
N ALA A 42 1.89 15.38 6.50
CA ALA A 42 2.64 16.61 6.32
C ALA A 42 3.98 16.56 7.10
N GLY A 43 5.09 16.64 6.38
CA GLY A 43 6.44 16.51 6.94
C GLY A 43 6.78 15.11 7.50
N ALA A 44 5.97 14.10 7.21
CA ALA A 44 6.19 12.75 7.71
C ALA A 44 7.44 12.11 7.10
N ARG A 45 8.07 11.23 7.88
CA ARG A 45 9.24 10.43 7.46
C ARG A 45 8.99 8.97 7.76
N ALA A 46 9.35 8.11 6.79
CA ALA A 46 9.29 6.65 6.93
C ALA A 46 10.70 6.05 7.03
N ILE A 47 10.90 5.18 8.02
CA ILE A 47 12.12 4.39 8.20
C ILE A 47 11.72 2.92 8.17
N ALA A 48 12.28 2.17 7.23
CA ALA A 48 12.09 0.72 7.14
C ALA A 48 13.36 -0.02 7.55
N ARG A 49 13.18 -1.13 8.25
CA ARG A 49 14.26 -2.02 8.71
C ARG A 49 13.73 -3.42 8.99
N ASP A 50 14.63 -4.39 8.99
CA ASP A 50 14.35 -5.69 9.55
C ASP A 50 14.32 -5.63 11.08
N ALA A 51 13.38 -6.36 11.67
CA ALA A 51 13.17 -6.41 13.11
C ALA A 51 12.73 -7.81 13.55
N ALA A 52 12.74 -8.02 14.87
CA ALA A 52 12.23 -9.24 15.48
C ALA A 52 10.88 -9.01 16.18
N CYS A 53 9.93 -9.91 15.93
CA CYS A 53 8.64 -10.00 16.63
C CYS A 53 8.41 -11.48 16.97
N ASP A 54 8.21 -11.82 18.25
CA ASP A 54 8.01 -13.21 18.71
C ASP A 54 9.04 -14.22 18.15
N ALA A 55 10.32 -13.83 18.20
CA ALA A 55 11.45 -14.58 17.64
C ALA A 55 11.36 -14.87 16.13
N ARG A 56 10.65 -14.04 15.37
CA ARG A 56 10.55 -14.11 13.90
C ARG A 56 10.98 -12.81 13.24
N PHE A 57 11.52 -12.93 12.02
CA PHE A 57 11.85 -11.80 11.17
C PHE A 57 10.58 -11.13 10.66
N VAL A 58 10.53 -9.80 10.79
CA VAL A 58 9.49 -8.97 10.19
C VAL A 58 10.12 -7.73 9.57
N ARG A 59 9.52 -7.21 8.50
CA ARG A 59 9.79 -5.85 8.07
C ARG A 59 9.03 -4.90 9.00
N HIS A 60 9.72 -3.87 9.46
CA HIS A 60 9.19 -2.85 10.34
C HIS A 60 9.34 -1.48 9.68
N VAL A 61 8.22 -0.82 9.43
CA VAL A 61 8.13 0.54 8.88
C VAL A 61 7.64 1.48 9.97
N SER A 62 8.52 2.39 10.39
CA SER A 62 8.20 3.43 11.37
C SER A 62 7.94 4.74 10.65
N ILE A 63 6.74 5.29 10.83
CA ILE A 63 6.29 6.55 10.23
C ILE A 63 6.15 7.58 11.35
N ARG A 64 6.82 8.72 11.20
CA ARG A 64 6.82 9.80 12.19
C ARG A 64 6.42 11.11 11.53
N SER A 65 5.48 11.83 12.14
CA SER A 65 5.07 13.19 11.76
C SER A 65 4.97 14.07 13.01
N ALA A 66 4.59 15.35 12.83
CA ALA A 66 4.33 16.24 13.97
C ALA A 66 3.11 15.77 14.80
N ALA A 67 2.18 15.04 14.18
CA ALA A 67 0.98 14.53 14.83
C ALA A 67 1.21 13.26 15.65
N GLY A 68 2.33 12.55 15.41
CA GLY A 68 2.65 11.34 16.18
C GLY A 68 3.54 10.35 15.44
N ARG A 69 3.39 9.07 15.82
CA ARG A 69 4.14 7.95 15.27
C ARG A 69 3.23 6.75 15.09
N VAL A 70 3.39 6.08 13.95
CA VAL A 70 2.78 4.79 13.65
C VAL A 70 3.88 3.81 13.28
N ASP A 71 3.84 2.61 13.84
CA ASP A 71 4.76 1.53 13.51
C ASP A 71 3.97 0.39 12.85
N LEU A 72 4.32 0.08 11.61
CA LEU A 72 3.72 -1.01 10.83
C LEU A 72 4.70 -2.17 10.76
N ILE A 73 4.18 -3.39 10.90
CA ILE A 73 4.98 -4.61 10.72
C ILE A 73 4.28 -5.59 9.78
N THR A 74 5.08 -6.35 9.06
CA THR A 74 4.56 -7.50 8.32
C THR A 74 4.14 -8.63 9.26
N PRO A 75 3.25 -9.54 8.84
CA PRO A 75 2.74 -10.59 9.70
C PRO A 75 3.86 -11.56 10.13
N PRO A 76 4.15 -11.69 11.45
CA PRO A 76 5.25 -12.52 11.94
C PRO A 76 5.17 -13.97 11.48
N GLU A 77 3.96 -14.52 11.33
CA GLU A 77 3.75 -15.91 10.92
C GLU A 77 4.27 -16.22 9.51
N ARG A 78 4.50 -15.20 8.67
CA ARG A 78 5.13 -15.34 7.36
C ARG A 78 6.66 -15.19 7.41
N GLY A 79 7.19 -14.75 8.55
CA GLY A 79 8.61 -14.56 8.78
C GLY A 79 9.34 -15.84 9.16
N ALA A 80 10.60 -15.96 8.74
CA ALA A 80 11.52 -16.98 9.22
C ALA A 80 11.80 -16.79 10.73
N ILE A 81 12.17 -17.87 11.42
CA ILE A 81 12.63 -17.77 12.81
C ILE A 81 13.92 -16.95 12.84
N ALA A 82 13.94 -15.89 13.65
CA ALA A 82 15.13 -15.11 13.90
C ALA A 82 16.07 -15.90 14.83
N PRO A 83 17.24 -16.36 14.35
CA PRO A 83 18.17 -17.09 15.22
C PRO A 83 18.63 -16.17 16.35
N ARG A 84 18.78 -16.70 17.57
CA ARG A 84 19.18 -15.94 18.77
C ARG A 84 20.49 -15.14 18.60
N ALA A 85 21.32 -15.48 17.62
CA ALA A 85 22.55 -14.78 17.28
C ALA A 85 22.33 -13.48 16.47
N ALA A 86 21.18 -13.32 15.81
CA ALA A 86 20.82 -12.10 15.11
C ALA A 86 20.36 -11.05 16.12
N ARG A 87 21.21 -10.08 16.44
CA ARG A 87 20.86 -8.89 17.26
C ARG A 87 19.98 -7.94 16.46
N LEU A 88 18.78 -8.37 16.10
CA LEU A 88 17.80 -7.50 15.50
C LEU A 88 17.14 -6.61 16.56
N PRO A 89 16.77 -5.38 16.20
CA PRO A 89 15.90 -4.58 17.06
C PRO A 89 14.54 -5.27 17.21
N GLY A 90 14.01 -5.27 18.43
CA GLY A 90 12.62 -5.65 18.67
C GLY A 90 11.65 -4.62 18.09
N VAL A 91 10.48 -5.07 17.65
CA VAL A 91 9.38 -4.17 17.28
C VAL A 91 8.66 -3.64 18.54
N PRO A 92 8.16 -2.40 18.53
CA PRO A 92 7.29 -1.90 19.60
C PRO A 92 6.05 -2.79 19.79
N ARG A 93 5.58 -2.93 21.04
CA ARG A 93 4.35 -3.70 21.33
C ARG A 93 3.09 -3.12 20.69
N SER A 94 3.11 -1.82 20.39
CA SER A 94 2.04 -1.10 19.71
C SER A 94 2.11 -1.21 18.18
N SER A 95 3.03 -2.01 17.63
CA SER A 95 3.16 -2.15 16.17
C SER A 95 1.92 -2.79 15.57
N ILE A 96 1.51 -2.27 14.43
CA ILE A 96 0.30 -2.67 13.74
C ILE A 96 0.66 -3.68 12.64
N ILE A 97 0.00 -4.83 12.64
CA ILE A 97 0.26 -5.89 11.67
C ILE A 97 -0.55 -5.64 10.40
N VAL A 98 0.13 -5.42 9.28
CA VAL A 98 -0.46 -5.15 7.96
C VAL A 98 0.03 -6.17 6.94
N ASP A 99 -0.63 -6.28 5.80
CA ASP A 99 -0.14 -7.11 4.69
C ASP A 99 1.22 -6.60 4.17
N ALA A 100 2.06 -7.53 3.70
CA ALA A 100 3.42 -7.18 3.28
C ALA A 100 3.44 -6.18 2.13
N ASP A 101 2.60 -6.41 1.12
CA ASP A 101 2.48 -5.51 -0.03
C ASP A 101 1.93 -4.14 0.38
N ASP A 102 1.06 -4.07 1.40
CA ASP A 102 0.55 -2.81 1.95
C ASP A 102 1.66 -2.05 2.67
N CYS A 103 2.44 -2.75 3.49
CA CYS A 103 3.57 -2.19 4.23
C CYS A 103 4.57 -1.52 3.27
N ASP A 104 4.96 -2.23 2.22
CA ASP A 104 5.88 -1.74 1.20
C ASP A 104 5.29 -0.56 0.42
N THR A 105 4.00 -0.62 0.10
CA THR A 105 3.30 0.46 -0.61
C THR A 105 3.21 1.72 0.23
N VAL A 106 2.87 1.62 1.52
CA VAL A 106 2.82 2.75 2.46
C VAL A 106 4.21 3.37 2.66
N GLU A 107 5.26 2.54 2.82
CA GLU A 107 6.63 3.05 2.93
C GLU A 107 7.02 3.87 1.69
N ALA A 108 6.79 3.31 0.51
CA ALA A 108 7.10 3.97 -0.75
C ALA A 108 6.26 5.24 -0.95
N TRP A 109 5.02 5.26 -0.46
CA TRP A 109 4.15 6.44 -0.48
C TRP A 109 4.70 7.59 0.37
N VAL A 110 4.99 7.30 1.65
CA VAL A 110 5.46 8.31 2.61
C VAL A 110 6.83 8.86 2.20
N ARG A 111 7.71 8.04 1.63
CA ARG A 111 9.04 8.49 1.17
C ARG A 111 8.98 9.54 0.05
N THR A 112 7.94 9.56 -0.76
CA THR A 112 7.75 10.60 -1.79
C THR A 112 6.94 11.78 -1.27
N GLY A 113 6.72 11.88 0.04
CA GLY A 113 5.90 12.93 0.67
C GLY A 113 4.43 12.88 0.26
N GLY A 114 3.93 11.71 -0.17
CA GLY A 114 2.57 11.59 -0.67
C GLY A 114 2.34 12.21 -2.06
N GLY A 115 3.38 12.32 -2.88
CA GLY A 115 3.25 12.71 -4.28
C GLY A 115 2.85 11.54 -5.21
N LEU A 116 1.86 11.77 -6.09
CA LEU A 116 1.53 10.87 -7.20
C LEU A 116 2.45 11.05 -8.42
N SER A 117 3.03 12.24 -8.58
CA SER A 117 3.90 12.59 -9.70
C SER A 117 5.15 11.71 -9.79
N GLY A 118 5.55 11.38 -11.02
CA GLY A 118 6.73 10.56 -11.28
C GLY A 118 6.56 9.06 -10.98
N ARG A 119 5.35 8.62 -10.61
CA ARG A 119 5.05 7.21 -10.36
C ARG A 119 4.71 6.48 -11.65
N THR A 120 5.14 5.24 -11.72
CA THR A 120 4.75 4.29 -12.76
C THR A 120 3.28 3.87 -12.59
N ILE A 121 2.65 3.41 -13.68
CA ILE A 121 1.28 2.86 -13.62
C ILE A 121 1.17 1.70 -12.61
N ALA A 122 2.22 0.88 -12.48
CA ALA A 122 2.24 -0.22 -11.52
C ALA A 122 2.27 0.27 -10.06
N GLU A 123 2.97 1.37 -9.78
CA GLU A 123 2.97 1.99 -8.45
C GLU A 123 1.63 2.65 -8.13
N LEU A 124 1.05 3.36 -9.11
CA LEU A 124 -0.29 3.94 -8.98
C LEU A 124 -1.34 2.85 -8.73
N ALA A 125 -1.26 1.72 -9.43
CA ALA A 125 -2.16 0.59 -9.21
C ALA A 125 -2.05 0.00 -7.79
N ARG A 126 -0.84 -0.12 -7.26
CA ARG A 126 -0.62 -0.57 -5.88
C ARG A 126 -1.16 0.44 -4.85
N LEU A 127 -0.96 1.73 -5.08
CA LEU A 127 -1.53 2.79 -4.24
C LEU A 127 -3.06 2.75 -4.25
N ALA A 128 -3.67 2.61 -5.44
CA ALA A 128 -5.13 2.56 -5.58
C ALA A 128 -5.74 1.43 -4.74
N ARG A 129 -5.06 0.29 -4.61
CA ARG A 129 -5.55 -0.85 -3.81
C ARG A 129 -5.81 -0.50 -2.35
N ILE A 130 -5.00 0.40 -1.78
CA ILE A 130 -5.07 0.84 -0.39
C ILE A 130 -5.54 2.30 -0.28
N ALA A 131 -6.09 2.89 -1.33
CA ALA A 131 -6.56 4.26 -1.29
C ALA A 131 -7.98 4.36 -0.70
N THR A 132 -8.29 5.52 -0.14
CA THR A 132 -9.70 5.90 0.08
C THR A 132 -10.43 5.94 -1.27
N PRO A 133 -11.77 5.79 -1.32
CA PRO A 133 -12.53 5.85 -2.57
C PRO A 133 -12.22 7.09 -3.41
N GLN A 134 -12.22 8.25 -2.77
CA GLN A 134 -12.01 9.53 -3.45
C GLN A 134 -10.58 9.64 -3.98
N PHE A 135 -9.61 9.17 -3.21
CA PHE A 135 -8.22 9.22 -3.63
C PHE A 135 -7.90 8.21 -4.74
N ALA A 136 -8.59 7.07 -4.78
CA ALA A 136 -8.50 6.11 -5.87
C ALA A 136 -8.87 6.74 -7.23
N ILE A 137 -9.89 7.61 -7.26
CA ILE A 137 -10.28 8.36 -8.46
C ILE A 137 -9.12 9.27 -8.91
N ALA A 138 -8.53 10.05 -7.99
CA ALA A 138 -7.40 10.93 -8.29
C ALA A 138 -6.17 10.15 -8.79
N ILE A 139 -5.90 8.98 -8.22
CA ILE A 139 -4.86 8.05 -8.71
C ILE A 139 -5.17 7.60 -10.14
N GLY A 140 -6.42 7.29 -10.45
CA GLY A 140 -6.88 6.93 -11.79
C GLY A 140 -6.66 8.06 -12.80
N GLU A 141 -7.02 9.28 -12.47
CA GLU A 141 -6.77 10.45 -13.31
C GLU A 141 -5.27 10.65 -13.57
N CYS A 142 -4.43 10.54 -12.53
CA CYS A 142 -2.99 10.59 -12.66
C CYS A 142 -2.46 9.48 -13.58
N ALA A 143 -2.97 8.25 -13.42
CA ALA A 143 -2.62 7.12 -14.28
C ALA A 143 -2.98 7.37 -15.75
N ALA A 144 -4.08 8.07 -16.04
CA ALA A 144 -4.43 8.44 -17.41
C ALA A 144 -3.41 9.38 -18.05
N TYR A 145 -2.94 10.40 -17.32
CA TYR A 145 -1.90 11.30 -17.83
C TYR A 145 -0.59 10.57 -18.10
N VAL A 146 -0.14 9.75 -17.14
CA VAL A 146 1.07 8.95 -17.29
C VAL A 146 0.93 7.97 -18.47
N ALA A 147 -0.23 7.34 -18.63
CA ALA A 147 -0.47 6.42 -19.73
C ALA A 147 -0.50 7.13 -21.09
N ALA A 148 -1.09 8.32 -21.17
CA ALA A 148 -1.09 9.14 -22.38
C ALA A 148 0.34 9.57 -22.77
N GLU A 149 1.13 10.02 -21.79
CA GLU A 149 2.54 10.40 -22.01
C GLU A 149 3.37 9.20 -22.51
N LEU A 150 3.25 8.04 -21.87
CA LEU A 150 3.97 6.83 -22.28
C LEU A 150 3.53 6.33 -23.66
N THR A 151 2.24 6.48 -24.00
CA THR A 151 1.72 6.11 -25.31
C THR A 151 2.30 7.03 -26.38
N TRP A 152 2.33 8.34 -26.12
CA TRP A 152 2.94 9.33 -27.01
C TRP A 152 4.43 9.09 -27.24
N GLN A 153 5.19 8.84 -26.17
CA GLN A 153 6.63 8.54 -26.26
C GLN A 153 6.92 7.30 -27.12
N ARG A 154 6.02 6.31 -27.14
CA ARG A 154 6.22 5.05 -27.88
C ARG A 154 5.80 5.11 -29.34
N LEU A 155 4.72 5.82 -29.66
CA LEU A 155 4.06 5.72 -30.98
C LEU A 155 3.87 7.08 -31.67
N GLY A 156 4.24 8.19 -31.05
CA GLY A 156 3.82 9.52 -31.48
C GLY A 156 2.33 9.77 -31.18
N PRO A 157 1.65 10.68 -31.92
CA PRO A 157 0.23 10.96 -31.73
C PRO A 157 -0.61 9.69 -31.63
N MET A 158 -1.49 9.59 -30.62
CA MET A 158 -2.22 8.36 -30.31
C MET A 158 -3.07 7.90 -31.51
N ARG A 159 -2.52 7.02 -32.36
CA ARG A 159 -3.24 6.33 -33.43
C ARG A 159 -3.73 4.99 -32.90
N GLY A 160 -4.89 5.02 -32.25
CA GLY A 160 -5.64 3.83 -31.80
C GLY A 160 -5.62 3.59 -30.28
N GLY A 161 -6.80 3.40 -29.68
CA GLY A 161 -6.99 3.23 -28.23
C GLY A 161 -6.39 1.95 -27.63
N GLY A 162 -5.97 0.99 -28.46
CA GLY A 162 -5.40 -0.29 -28.00
C GLY A 162 -4.11 -0.14 -27.18
N THR A 163 -3.26 0.84 -27.51
CA THR A 163 -1.98 1.04 -26.80
C THR A 163 -2.17 1.67 -25.42
N PHE A 164 -3.11 2.62 -25.29
CA PHE A 164 -3.43 3.27 -24.03
C PHE A 164 -3.92 2.25 -22.99
N GLN A 165 -4.87 1.40 -23.38
CA GLN A 165 -5.41 0.37 -22.49
C GLN A 165 -4.33 -0.66 -22.10
N GLN A 166 -3.45 -1.05 -23.02
CA GLN A 166 -2.33 -1.93 -22.71
C GLN A 166 -1.38 -1.33 -21.65
N VAL A 167 -1.12 -0.02 -21.70
CA VAL A 167 -0.31 0.67 -20.70
C VAL A 167 -0.98 0.64 -19.31
N LEU A 168 -2.31 0.69 -19.25
CA LEU A 168 -3.10 0.55 -18.01
C LEU A 168 -3.16 -0.89 -17.47
N GLY A 169 -2.57 -1.88 -18.14
CA GLY A 169 -2.60 -3.28 -17.73
C GLY A 169 -2.24 -3.56 -16.25
N PRO A 170 -1.28 -2.87 -15.60
CA PRO A 170 -1.06 -3.03 -14.15
C PRO A 170 -2.28 -2.65 -13.31
N LEU A 171 -2.99 -1.58 -13.68
CA LEU A 171 -4.19 -1.11 -13.00
C LEU A 171 -5.37 -2.08 -13.22
N GLU A 172 -5.51 -2.63 -14.43
CA GLU A 172 -6.48 -3.68 -14.73
C GLU A 172 -6.28 -4.94 -13.88
N ARG A 173 -5.02 -5.34 -13.63
CA ARG A 173 -4.72 -6.49 -12.77
C ARG A 173 -5.14 -6.26 -11.33
N GLU A 174 -4.88 -5.07 -10.79
CA GLU A 174 -5.27 -4.72 -9.42
C GLU A 174 -6.79 -4.52 -9.30
N ALA A 175 -7.46 -4.00 -10.32
CA ALA A 175 -8.92 -3.85 -10.35
C ALA A 175 -9.68 -5.17 -10.13
N ARG A 176 -9.10 -6.30 -10.57
CA ARG A 176 -9.68 -7.64 -10.32
C ARG A 176 -9.62 -8.06 -8.85
N ARG A 177 -8.78 -7.40 -8.06
CA ARG A 177 -8.48 -7.76 -6.65
C ARG A 177 -8.99 -6.72 -5.67
N SER A 178 -9.24 -5.49 -6.12
CA SER A 178 -9.67 -4.39 -5.27
C SER A 178 -10.70 -3.51 -5.95
N PRO A 179 -11.85 -3.23 -5.30
CA PRO A 179 -12.83 -2.28 -5.82
C PRO A 179 -12.24 -0.88 -5.97
N ARG A 180 -11.28 -0.49 -5.12
CA ARG A 180 -10.60 0.82 -5.21
C ARG A 180 -9.74 0.91 -6.46
N ALA A 181 -9.01 -0.14 -6.80
CA ALA A 181 -8.27 -0.19 -8.05
C ALA A 181 -9.21 -0.22 -9.28
N ALA A 182 -10.41 -0.79 -9.15
CA ALA A 182 -11.42 -0.71 -10.20
C ALA A 182 -11.98 0.71 -10.37
N GLU A 183 -12.26 1.43 -9.28
CA GLU A 183 -12.62 2.86 -9.32
C GLU A 183 -11.54 3.70 -10.01
N ALA A 184 -10.26 3.47 -9.65
CA ALA A 184 -9.13 4.11 -10.30
C ALA A 184 -9.03 3.78 -11.80
N LEU A 185 -9.26 2.53 -12.20
CA LEU A 185 -9.27 2.12 -13.61
C LEU A 185 -10.38 2.84 -14.39
N LEU A 186 -11.60 2.89 -13.85
CA LEU A 186 -12.72 3.58 -14.48
C LEU A 186 -12.43 5.07 -14.66
N ALA A 187 -11.88 5.72 -13.63
CA ALA A 187 -11.44 7.11 -13.71
C ALA A 187 -10.34 7.30 -14.77
N ALA A 188 -9.37 6.39 -14.84
CA ALA A 188 -8.30 6.44 -15.83
C ALA A 188 -8.83 6.32 -17.27
N MET A 189 -9.76 5.41 -17.51
CA MET A 189 -10.40 5.24 -18.82
C MET A 189 -11.25 6.45 -19.20
N SER A 190 -12.06 6.97 -18.27
CA SER A 190 -12.88 8.16 -18.49
C SER A 190 -12.02 9.38 -18.83
N ARG A 191 -10.91 9.57 -18.10
CA ARG A 191 -9.98 10.67 -18.39
C ARG A 191 -9.21 10.46 -19.70
N GLY A 192 -8.81 9.22 -20.01
CA GLY A 192 -8.15 8.87 -21.26
C GLY A 192 -8.96 9.29 -22.49
N ALA A 193 -10.27 9.03 -22.49
CA ALA A 193 -11.19 9.44 -23.57
C ALA A 193 -11.21 10.97 -23.78
N VAL A 194 -11.01 11.76 -22.72
CA VAL A 194 -10.92 13.22 -22.81
C VAL A 194 -9.55 13.68 -23.33
N LEU A 195 -8.49 12.90 -23.11
CA LEU A 195 -7.12 13.23 -23.53
C LEU A 195 -6.83 12.86 -24.98
N GLU A 196 -7.54 11.88 -25.56
CA GLU A 196 -7.38 11.45 -26.97
C GLU A 196 -7.33 12.60 -28.00
N PRO A 197 -8.14 13.68 -27.91
CA PRO A 197 -8.10 14.78 -28.88
C PRO A 197 -6.88 15.71 -28.75
N TYR A 198 -6.21 15.74 -27.58
CA TYR A 198 -5.16 16.72 -27.26
C TYR A 198 -3.75 16.19 -27.46
N VAL A 199 -3.60 14.88 -27.61
CA VAL A 199 -2.34 14.18 -27.85
C VAL A 199 -2.20 13.89 -29.36
N GLY A 200 -2.81 14.75 -30.20
CA GLY A 200 -2.98 14.56 -31.65
C GLY A 200 -2.60 15.77 -32.52
N ARG A 201 -2.15 16.88 -31.91
CA ARG A 201 -1.80 18.13 -32.60
C ARG A 201 -0.35 18.52 -32.36
#